data_AF-A0A1G9TLA8-F1
#
_entry.id   AF-A0A1G9TLA8-F1
#
_cell.length_a   1.000
_cell.length_b   1.000
_cell.length_c   1.000
_cell.angle_alpha   90.00
_cell.angle_beta   90.00
_cell.angle_gamma   90.00
#
_symmetry.space_group_name_H-M   'P 1'
#
loop_
_entity.id
_entity.type
_entity.pdbx_description
1 polymer ?
#
loop_
_entity_poly.entity_id
_entity_poly.type
_entity_poly.pdbx_seq_one_letter_code
_entity_poly.pdbx_strand_id
1 'polypeptide(L)'
;MESINTLANYLTNHSASIASEVVDEIIGRFEFHIPEEEIIQAKQMYNEFIVFLADSFDDEEGSVPEVLIEWSKKNGEAAAKSGLEISKILRRYPDTRIVFADYMTKLGMEYQLGTQDVVMIIKRVNRILDLSINETVFAFERYKDHLINAAQDEIKELSNPVVPIQDKIAILPLIGKVDADRTDHLLNHVVPRIQQLQIQHLIIDFSGIMNINTEVAMYIFNIHSVFQLLGTEILVTGIRPELASRIVQAGIDFTTIKVFGNVKQAIENIQ
;
A
#
# COMPACT_ATOMS: atom_id res chain seq x y z
N MET A 1 -9.02 -42.50 -16.38
CA MET A 1 -9.91 -41.41 -16.88
C MET A 1 -11.33 -41.56 -16.36
N GLU A 2 -12.06 -42.67 -16.59
CA GLU A 2 -13.46 -42.80 -16.11
C GLU A 2 -13.63 -42.61 -14.57
N SER A 3 -12.72 -43.19 -13.77
CA SER A 3 -12.74 -43.03 -12.30
C SER A 3 -12.33 -41.62 -11.83
N ILE A 4 -11.49 -40.91 -12.60
CA ILE A 4 -11.09 -39.52 -12.31
C ILE A 4 -12.27 -38.58 -12.58
N ASN A 5 -12.98 -38.79 -13.70
CA ASN A 5 -14.16 -38.00 -14.04
C ASN A 5 -15.30 -38.25 -13.05
N THR A 6 -15.42 -39.49 -12.54
CA THR A 6 -16.37 -39.82 -11.47
C THR A 6 -16.04 -39.04 -10.18
N LEU A 7 -14.75 -38.98 -9.82
CA LEU A 7 -14.30 -38.19 -8.67
C LEU A 7 -14.52 -36.68 -8.89
N ALA A 8 -14.22 -36.14 -10.07
CA ALA A 8 -14.46 -34.73 -10.40
C ALA A 8 -15.95 -34.35 -10.25
N ASN A 9 -16.83 -35.21 -10.78
CA ASN A 9 -18.28 -35.04 -10.63
C ASN A 9 -18.71 -35.13 -9.15
N TYR A 10 -18.12 -36.03 -8.37
CA TYR A 10 -18.40 -36.13 -6.94
C TYR A 10 -18.01 -34.85 -6.20
N LEU A 11 -16.78 -34.34 -6.42
CA LEU A 11 -16.27 -33.12 -5.82
C LEU A 11 -17.15 -31.91 -6.17
N THR A 12 -17.57 -31.79 -7.43
CA THR A 12 -18.44 -30.70 -7.90
C THR A 12 -19.82 -30.74 -7.23
N ASN A 13 -20.43 -31.92 -7.13
CA ASN A 13 -21.79 -32.07 -6.59
C ASN A 13 -21.87 -32.00 -5.07
N HIS A 14 -20.77 -32.28 -4.36
CA HIS A 14 -20.72 -32.31 -2.89
C HIS A 14 -19.82 -31.23 -2.29
N SER A 15 -19.31 -30.29 -3.09
CA SER A 15 -18.35 -29.25 -2.71
C SER A 15 -18.68 -28.54 -1.40
N ALA A 16 -19.95 -28.20 -1.15
CA ALA A 16 -20.35 -27.51 0.08
C ALA A 16 -20.23 -28.39 1.35
N SER A 17 -20.55 -29.68 1.23
CA SER A 17 -20.40 -30.64 2.32
C SER A 17 -18.91 -30.91 2.59
N ILE A 18 -18.14 -31.09 1.52
CA ILE A 18 -16.70 -31.32 1.59
C ILE A 18 -15.99 -30.12 2.22
N ALA A 19 -16.35 -28.90 1.79
CA ALA A 19 -15.82 -27.67 2.36
C ALA A 19 -16.08 -27.58 3.87
N SER A 20 -17.26 -28.00 4.32
CA SER A 20 -17.59 -28.03 5.74
C SER A 20 -16.71 -29.02 6.51
N GLU A 21 -16.57 -30.25 6.01
CA GLU A 21 -15.72 -31.30 6.62
C GLU A 21 -14.25 -30.86 6.69
N VAL A 22 -13.72 -30.34 5.59
CA VAL A 22 -12.34 -29.83 5.50
C VAL A 22 -12.11 -28.68 6.46
N VAL A 23 -13.01 -27.71 6.53
CA VAL A 23 -12.88 -26.58 7.47
C VAL A 23 -12.92 -27.05 8.91
N ASP A 24 -13.86 -27.93 9.26
CA ASP A 24 -13.99 -28.44 10.62
C ASP A 24 -12.72 -29.23 11.03
N GLU A 25 -12.13 -30.00 10.11
CA GLU A 25 -10.85 -30.68 10.34
C GLU A 25 -9.68 -29.71 10.51
N ILE A 26 -9.58 -28.69 9.64
CA ILE A 26 -8.55 -27.64 9.73
C ILE A 26 -8.65 -26.91 11.07
N ILE A 27 -9.85 -26.55 11.50
CA ILE A 27 -10.09 -25.87 12.79
C ILE A 27 -9.66 -26.76 13.96
N GLY A 28 -9.96 -28.06 13.89
CA GLY A 28 -9.57 -29.04 14.91
C GLY A 28 -8.05 -29.18 15.11
N ARG A 29 -7.24 -28.70 14.16
CA ARG A 29 -5.77 -28.69 14.24
C ARG A 29 -5.21 -27.43 14.93
N PHE A 30 -6.03 -26.43 15.24
CA PHE A 30 -5.59 -25.20 15.91
C PHE A 30 -5.98 -25.18 17.39
N GLU A 31 -5.08 -24.65 18.22
CA GLU A 31 -5.28 -24.50 19.68
C GLU A 31 -6.01 -23.19 20.07
N PHE A 32 -6.44 -22.38 19.10
CA PHE A 32 -7.05 -21.07 19.35
C PHE A 32 -8.47 -20.98 18.78
N HIS A 33 -9.30 -20.15 19.41
CA HIS A 33 -10.65 -19.88 18.96
C HIS A 33 -10.65 -19.10 17.63
N ILE A 34 -11.45 -19.57 16.67
CA ILE A 34 -11.68 -18.91 15.38
C ILE A 34 -13.12 -18.35 15.40
N PRO A 35 -13.32 -17.05 15.11
CA PRO A 35 -14.65 -16.45 15.07
C PRO A 35 -15.60 -17.16 14.08
N GLU A 36 -16.88 -17.30 14.44
CA GLU A 36 -17.88 -17.97 13.58
C GLU A 36 -17.97 -17.38 12.18
N GLU A 37 -17.84 -16.06 12.05
CA GLU A 37 -17.86 -15.38 10.75
C GLU A 37 -16.68 -15.80 9.86
N GLU A 38 -15.48 -15.97 10.42
CA GLU A 38 -14.32 -16.50 9.68
C GLU A 38 -14.56 -17.95 9.24
N ILE A 39 -15.23 -18.75 10.06
CA ILE A 39 -15.57 -20.15 9.72
C ILE A 39 -16.56 -20.19 8.55
N ILE A 40 -17.61 -19.36 8.58
CA ILE A 40 -18.61 -19.28 7.50
C ILE A 40 -17.93 -18.85 6.18
N GLN A 41 -17.09 -17.82 6.24
CA GLN A 41 -16.34 -17.35 5.07
C GLN A 41 -15.39 -18.42 4.55
N ALA A 42 -14.69 -19.15 5.42
CA ALA A 42 -13.81 -20.24 5.02
C ALA A 42 -14.59 -21.37 4.32
N LYS A 43 -15.78 -21.74 4.82
CA LYS A 43 -16.62 -22.78 4.18
C LYS A 43 -17.08 -22.35 2.78
N GLN A 44 -17.46 -21.09 2.60
CA GLN A 44 -17.81 -20.56 1.27
C GLN A 44 -16.61 -20.55 0.33
N MET A 45 -15.46 -20.08 0.82
CA MET A 45 -14.21 -20.04 0.07
C MET A 45 -13.77 -21.44 -0.39
N TYR A 46 -13.76 -22.43 0.50
CA TYR A 46 -13.35 -23.78 0.13
C TYR A 46 -14.36 -24.50 -0.76
N ASN A 47 -15.64 -24.17 -0.66
CA ASN A 47 -16.66 -24.69 -1.58
C ASN A 47 -16.31 -24.31 -3.03
N GLU A 48 -15.98 -23.03 -3.29
CA GLU A 48 -15.53 -22.57 -4.60
C GLU A 48 -14.20 -23.21 -5.01
N PHE A 49 -13.25 -23.30 -4.08
CA PHE A 49 -11.95 -23.94 -4.31
C PHE A 49 -12.08 -25.40 -4.77
N ILE A 50 -12.98 -26.18 -4.17
CA ILE A 50 -13.19 -27.59 -4.51
C ILE A 50 -13.75 -27.74 -5.93
N VAL A 51 -14.58 -26.80 -6.38
CA VAL A 51 -15.06 -26.77 -7.77
C VAL A 51 -13.89 -26.49 -8.72
N PHE A 52 -13.04 -25.50 -8.43
CA PHE A 52 -11.84 -25.26 -9.26
C PHE A 52 -10.90 -26.46 -9.30
N LEU A 53 -10.77 -27.19 -8.18
CA LEU A 53 -10.00 -28.41 -8.12
C LEU A 53 -10.59 -29.51 -9.02
N ALA A 54 -11.91 -29.70 -8.96
CA ALA A 54 -12.60 -30.68 -9.79
C ALA A 54 -12.43 -30.38 -11.28
N ASP A 55 -12.65 -29.13 -11.68
CA ASP A 55 -12.50 -28.67 -13.08
C ASP A 55 -11.07 -28.89 -13.60
N SER A 56 -10.07 -28.73 -12.71
CA SER A 56 -8.67 -28.91 -13.10
C SER A 56 -8.28 -30.36 -13.45
N PHE A 57 -9.11 -31.36 -13.13
CA PHE A 57 -8.79 -32.75 -13.43
C PHE A 57 -8.88 -33.05 -14.93
N ASP A 58 -9.65 -32.26 -15.69
CA ASP A 58 -9.80 -32.41 -17.14
C ASP A 58 -8.73 -31.63 -17.94
N ASP A 59 -8.04 -30.67 -17.31
CA ASP A 59 -7.07 -29.84 -18.02
C ASP A 59 -5.72 -30.56 -18.24
N GLU A 60 -4.91 -30.06 -19.18
CA GLU A 60 -3.54 -30.53 -19.39
C GLU A 60 -2.69 -30.46 -18.11
N GLU A 61 -1.66 -31.30 -18.03
CA GLU A 61 -0.77 -31.33 -16.87
C GLU A 61 -0.06 -29.97 -16.72
N GLY A 62 -0.40 -29.23 -15.65
CA GLY A 62 0.21 -27.93 -15.35
C GLY A 62 -0.64 -26.68 -15.65
N SER A 63 -1.75 -26.80 -16.37
CA SER A 63 -2.72 -25.69 -16.49
C SER A 63 -3.52 -25.52 -15.20
N VAL A 64 -3.92 -24.28 -14.94
CA VAL A 64 -4.75 -23.89 -13.81
C VAL A 64 -5.81 -22.91 -14.32
N PRO A 65 -7.08 -23.02 -13.87
CA PRO A 65 -8.13 -22.13 -14.34
C PRO A 65 -7.77 -20.65 -14.09
N GLU A 66 -7.87 -19.80 -15.11
CA GLU A 66 -7.66 -18.35 -14.96
C GLU A 66 -8.59 -17.74 -13.90
N VAL A 67 -9.79 -18.32 -13.78
CA VAL A 67 -10.78 -17.97 -12.75
C VAL A 67 -10.22 -18.17 -11.33
N LEU A 68 -9.41 -19.21 -11.08
CA LEU A 68 -8.76 -19.41 -9.78
C LEU A 68 -7.77 -18.28 -9.47
N ILE A 69 -7.03 -17.80 -10.46
CA ILE A 69 -6.05 -16.72 -10.30
C ILE A 69 -6.76 -15.44 -9.89
N GLU A 70 -7.80 -15.06 -10.64
CA GLU A 70 -8.59 -13.86 -10.35
C GLU A 70 -9.31 -13.97 -9.00
N TRP A 71 -9.83 -15.15 -8.67
CA TRP A 71 -10.41 -15.44 -7.37
C TRP A 71 -9.39 -15.28 -6.22
N SER A 72 -8.18 -15.83 -6.39
CA SER A 72 -7.11 -15.74 -5.39
C SER A 72 -6.63 -14.31 -5.18
N LYS A 73 -6.55 -13.52 -6.27
CA LYS A 73 -6.26 -12.08 -6.18
C LYS A 73 -7.31 -11.34 -5.36
N LYS A 74 -8.60 -11.58 -5.63
CA LYS A 74 -9.71 -10.98 -4.87
C LYS A 74 -9.66 -11.32 -3.40
N ASN A 75 -9.32 -12.57 -3.06
CA ASN A 75 -9.13 -12.99 -1.66
C ASN A 75 -7.99 -12.23 -0.98
N GLY A 76 -6.85 -12.08 -1.67
CA GLY A 76 -5.71 -11.32 -1.17
C GLY A 76 -6.05 -9.85 -0.90
N GLU A 77 -6.72 -9.19 -1.84
CA GLU A 77 -7.19 -7.81 -1.67
C GLU A 77 -8.23 -7.68 -0.54
N ALA A 78 -9.19 -8.60 -0.45
CA ALA A 78 -10.21 -8.58 0.58
C ALA A 78 -9.61 -8.74 1.99
N ALA A 79 -8.65 -9.66 2.14
CA ALA A 79 -7.89 -9.83 3.38
C ALA A 79 -7.09 -8.56 3.75
N ALA A 80 -6.48 -7.90 2.76
CA ALA A 80 -5.75 -6.66 3.00
C ALA A 80 -6.67 -5.50 3.42
N LYS A 81 -7.87 -5.42 2.83
CA LYS A 81 -8.93 -4.45 3.15
C LYS A 81 -9.50 -4.64 4.56
N SER A 82 -9.70 -5.88 5.00
CA SER A 82 -10.23 -6.18 6.34
C SER A 82 -9.22 -5.96 7.47
N GLY A 83 -7.94 -5.71 7.13
CA GLY A 83 -6.87 -5.54 8.11
C GLY A 83 -6.32 -6.86 8.64
N LEU A 84 -6.64 -7.99 8.01
CA LEU A 84 -6.07 -9.29 8.35
C LEU A 84 -4.55 -9.26 8.13
N GLU A 85 -3.80 -9.93 9.00
CA GLU A 85 -2.37 -10.13 8.79
C GLU A 85 -2.13 -11.31 7.84
N ILE A 86 -1.29 -11.12 6.82
CA ILE A 86 -0.92 -12.19 5.88
C ILE A 86 -0.31 -13.40 6.58
N SER A 87 0.37 -13.17 7.72
CA SER A 87 0.94 -14.21 8.59
C SER A 87 -0.13 -15.21 9.09
N LYS A 88 -1.37 -14.77 9.31
CA LYS A 88 -2.48 -15.62 9.76
C LYS A 88 -2.93 -16.56 8.65
N ILE A 89 -2.94 -16.08 7.40
CA ILE A 89 -3.24 -16.92 6.23
C ILE A 89 -2.12 -17.96 6.05
N LEU A 90 -0.86 -17.50 6.07
CA LEU A 90 0.31 -18.37 5.88
C LEU A 90 0.47 -19.42 6.99
N ARG A 91 0.12 -19.10 8.23
CA ARG A 91 0.16 -20.05 9.35
C ARG A 91 -0.81 -21.22 9.15
N ARG A 92 -1.99 -20.98 8.57
CA ARG A 92 -3.02 -22.01 8.35
C ARG A 92 -2.75 -22.88 7.13
N TYR A 93 -1.89 -22.42 6.23
CA TYR A 93 -1.67 -23.03 4.93
C TYR A 93 -1.07 -24.46 4.98
N PRO A 94 -0.04 -24.76 5.80
CA PRO A 94 0.51 -26.12 5.87
C PRO A 94 -0.51 -27.16 6.29
N ASP A 95 -1.31 -26.88 7.33
CA ASP A 95 -2.36 -27.80 7.79
C ASP A 95 -3.46 -27.98 6.74
N THR A 96 -3.84 -26.90 6.05
CA THR A 96 -4.77 -26.96 4.91
C THR A 96 -4.29 -27.96 3.86
N ARG A 97 -3.01 -27.91 3.46
CA ARG A 97 -2.44 -28.86 2.48
C ARG A 97 -2.55 -30.30 2.94
N ILE A 98 -2.26 -30.55 4.21
CA ILE A 98 -2.31 -31.91 4.78
C ILE A 98 -3.76 -32.41 4.77
N VAL A 99 -4.71 -31.62 5.25
CA VAL A 99 -6.14 -31.99 5.26
C VAL A 99 -6.65 -32.32 3.85
N PHE A 100 -6.34 -31.47 2.86
CA PHE A 100 -6.73 -31.77 1.47
C PHE A 100 -6.04 -33.04 0.92
N ALA A 101 -4.77 -33.27 1.23
CA ALA A 101 -4.06 -34.47 0.78
C ALA A 101 -4.63 -35.75 1.43
N ASP A 102 -4.92 -35.71 2.74
CA ASP A 102 -5.53 -36.79 3.49
C ASP A 102 -6.94 -37.09 2.95
N TYR A 103 -7.73 -36.06 2.69
CA TYR A 103 -9.07 -36.18 2.12
C TYR A 103 -9.06 -36.83 0.74
N MET A 104 -8.17 -36.39 -0.15
CA MET A 104 -8.06 -36.96 -1.50
C MET A 104 -7.51 -38.39 -1.48
N THR A 105 -6.67 -38.72 -0.51
CA THR A 105 -6.21 -40.09 -0.27
C THR A 105 -7.37 -40.99 0.15
N LYS A 106 -8.21 -40.53 1.09
CA LYS A 106 -9.43 -41.25 1.52
C LYS A 106 -10.37 -41.50 0.35
N LEU A 107 -10.68 -40.47 -0.45
CA LEU A 107 -11.50 -40.64 -1.66
C LEU A 107 -10.86 -41.59 -2.68
N GLY A 108 -9.54 -41.51 -2.85
CA GLY A 108 -8.81 -42.45 -3.70
C GLY A 108 -9.00 -43.91 -3.29
N MET A 109 -9.03 -44.20 -1.99
CA MET A 109 -9.31 -45.54 -1.47
C MET A 109 -10.77 -45.94 -1.64
N GLU A 110 -11.72 -45.04 -1.34
CA GLU A 110 -13.17 -45.29 -1.46
C GLU A 110 -13.58 -45.61 -2.91
N TYR A 111 -13.01 -44.89 -3.87
CA TYR A 111 -13.25 -45.09 -5.31
C TYR A 111 -12.27 -46.09 -5.97
N GLN A 112 -11.45 -46.77 -5.17
CA GLN A 112 -10.49 -47.80 -5.63
C GLN A 112 -9.57 -47.31 -6.77
N LEU A 113 -9.13 -46.05 -6.69
CA LEU A 113 -8.22 -45.45 -7.66
C LEU A 113 -6.84 -46.12 -7.61
N GLY A 114 -6.19 -46.19 -8.78
CA GLY A 114 -4.81 -46.67 -8.86
C GLY A 114 -3.86 -45.71 -8.14
N THR A 115 -2.74 -46.23 -7.61
CA THR A 115 -1.74 -45.39 -6.92
C THR A 115 -1.24 -44.22 -7.78
N GLN A 116 -1.11 -44.42 -9.10
CA GLN A 116 -0.73 -43.36 -10.03
C GLN A 116 -1.76 -42.24 -10.09
N ASP A 117 -3.06 -42.57 -10.12
CA ASP A 117 -4.15 -41.60 -10.14
C ASP A 117 -4.21 -40.81 -8.83
N VAL A 118 -4.06 -41.49 -7.68
CA VAL A 118 -4.02 -40.83 -6.36
C VAL A 118 -2.85 -39.84 -6.27
N VAL A 119 -1.66 -40.26 -6.72
CA VAL A 119 -0.48 -39.38 -6.75
C VAL A 119 -0.71 -38.19 -7.69
N MET A 120 -1.33 -38.40 -8.85
CA MET A 120 -1.68 -37.32 -9.78
C MET A 120 -2.63 -36.31 -9.15
N ILE A 121 -3.71 -36.78 -8.50
CA ILE A 121 -4.69 -35.93 -7.81
C ILE A 121 -4.01 -35.12 -6.71
N ILE A 122 -3.21 -35.76 -5.84
CA ILE A 122 -2.49 -35.07 -4.75
C ILE A 122 -1.54 -34.00 -5.31
N LYS A 123 -0.84 -34.28 -6.42
CA LYS A 123 0.00 -33.27 -7.09
C LYS A 123 -0.82 -32.10 -7.61
N ARG A 124 -1.99 -32.35 -8.21
CA ARG A 124 -2.88 -31.31 -8.72
C ARG A 124 -3.42 -30.43 -7.58
N VAL A 125 -3.88 -31.05 -6.50
CA VAL A 125 -4.33 -30.35 -5.28
C VAL A 125 -3.24 -29.43 -4.74
N ASN A 126 -2.03 -29.96 -4.53
CA ASN A 126 -0.90 -29.18 -4.06
C ASN A 126 -0.58 -28.01 -4.98
N ARG A 127 -0.60 -28.24 -6.30
CA ARG A 127 -0.32 -27.18 -7.28
C ARG A 127 -1.33 -26.04 -7.22
N ILE A 128 -2.62 -26.35 -7.12
CA ILE A 128 -3.70 -25.35 -7.09
C ILE A 128 -3.68 -24.60 -5.76
N LEU A 129 -3.48 -25.30 -4.64
CA LEU A 129 -3.28 -24.67 -3.33
C LEU A 129 -2.08 -23.73 -3.34
N ASP A 130 -0.92 -24.19 -3.83
CA ASP A 130 0.33 -23.43 -3.85
C ASP A 130 0.19 -22.19 -4.76
N LEU A 131 -0.49 -22.31 -5.90
CA LEU A 131 -0.73 -21.17 -6.78
C LEU A 131 -1.72 -20.18 -6.14
N SER A 132 -2.79 -20.68 -5.54
CA SER A 132 -3.79 -19.84 -4.90
C SER A 132 -3.21 -19.03 -3.74
N ILE A 133 -2.41 -19.65 -2.86
CA ILE A 133 -1.79 -18.93 -1.76
C ILE A 133 -0.78 -17.89 -2.26
N ASN A 134 0.02 -18.20 -3.29
CA ASN A 134 0.98 -17.26 -3.84
C ASN A 134 0.28 -16.03 -4.45
N GLU A 135 -0.76 -16.23 -5.24
CA GLU A 135 -1.52 -15.11 -5.83
C GLU A 135 -2.25 -14.29 -4.76
N THR A 136 -2.76 -14.95 -3.71
CA THR A 136 -3.35 -14.28 -2.55
C THR A 136 -2.31 -13.39 -1.84
N VAL A 137 -1.11 -13.91 -1.59
CA VAL A 137 -0.01 -13.14 -0.96
C VAL A 137 0.41 -11.97 -1.83
N PHE A 138 0.64 -12.19 -3.13
CA PHE A 138 1.06 -11.11 -4.03
C PHE A 138 -0.02 -10.02 -4.16
N ALA A 139 -1.30 -10.40 -4.22
CA ALA A 139 -2.38 -9.42 -4.26
C ALA A 139 -2.50 -8.64 -2.94
N PHE A 140 -2.33 -9.32 -1.81
CA PHE A 140 -2.29 -8.68 -0.49
C PHE A 140 -1.17 -7.63 -0.41
N GLU A 141 0.06 -8.01 -0.79
CA GLU A 141 1.24 -7.12 -0.78
C GLU A 141 1.04 -5.93 -1.71
N ARG A 142 0.67 -6.17 -2.97
CA ARG A 142 0.40 -5.10 -3.94
C ARG A 142 -0.64 -4.10 -3.44
N TYR A 143 -1.70 -4.59 -2.79
CA TYR A 143 -2.74 -3.72 -2.25
C TYR A 143 -2.23 -2.88 -1.08
N LYS A 144 -1.45 -3.47 -0.16
CA LYS A 144 -0.84 -2.74 0.97
C LYS A 144 0.17 -1.71 0.49
N ASP A 145 1.02 -2.05 -0.46
CA ASP A 145 1.98 -1.12 -1.05
C ASP A 145 1.28 0.06 -1.72
N HIS A 146 0.20 -0.21 -2.47
CA HIS A 146 -0.63 0.85 -3.06
C HIS A 146 -1.21 1.78 -1.98
N LEU A 147 -1.75 1.23 -0.88
CA LEU A 147 -2.27 2.04 0.22
C LEU A 147 -1.20 2.89 0.90
N ILE A 148 -0.01 2.31 1.13
CA ILE A 148 1.12 3.03 1.74
C ILE A 148 1.56 4.17 0.82
N ASN A 149 1.72 3.91 -0.47
CA ASN A 149 2.12 4.92 -1.44
C ASN A 149 1.07 6.04 -1.56
N ALA A 150 -0.22 5.69 -1.65
CA ALA A 150 -1.30 6.65 -1.68
C ALA A 150 -1.33 7.53 -0.41
N ALA A 151 -1.15 6.92 0.78
CA ALA A 151 -1.07 7.66 2.03
C ALA A 151 0.16 8.57 2.10
N GLN A 152 1.32 8.12 1.59
CA GLN A 152 2.51 8.94 1.51
C GLN A 152 2.34 10.13 0.56
N ASP A 153 1.69 9.92 -0.59
CA ASP A 153 1.43 11.00 -1.53
C ASP A 153 0.38 11.99 -1.00
N GLU A 154 -0.65 11.51 -0.31
CA GLU A 154 -1.59 12.39 0.42
C GLU A 154 -0.87 13.19 1.51
N ILE A 155 0.04 12.58 2.27
CA ILE A 155 0.88 13.29 3.24
C ILE A 155 1.75 14.34 2.53
N LYS A 156 2.36 14.02 1.38
CA LYS A 156 3.16 15.00 0.62
C LYS A 156 2.33 16.21 0.20
N GLU A 157 1.16 15.98 -0.39
CA GLU A 157 0.21 17.03 -0.78
C GLU A 157 -0.23 17.88 0.41
N LEU A 158 -0.52 17.25 1.56
CA LEU A 158 -0.88 17.94 2.80
C LEU A 158 0.31 18.64 3.49
N SER A 159 1.55 18.28 3.14
CA SER A 159 2.74 18.70 3.91
C SER A 159 3.29 20.07 3.56
N ASN A 160 2.75 20.82 2.59
CA ASN A 160 3.15 22.20 2.32
C ASN A 160 2.05 23.00 1.58
N PRO A 161 0.86 23.19 2.16
CA PRO A 161 -0.14 24.02 1.52
C PRO A 161 0.36 25.46 1.52
N VAL A 162 0.47 26.05 0.33
CA VAL A 162 0.35 27.50 0.18
C VAL A 162 -1.01 27.86 0.75
N VAL A 163 -1.04 28.59 1.87
CA VAL A 163 -2.28 29.01 2.52
C VAL A 163 -2.54 30.47 2.16
N PRO A 164 -3.54 30.77 1.31
CA PRO A 164 -3.97 32.15 1.09
C PRO A 164 -4.51 32.73 2.40
N ILE A 165 -4.02 33.89 2.79
CA ILE A 165 -4.43 34.57 4.03
C ILE A 165 -5.16 35.89 3.75
N GLN A 166 -4.88 36.53 2.61
CA GLN A 166 -5.57 37.72 2.11
C GLN A 166 -5.54 37.73 0.57
N ASP A 167 -6.21 38.70 -0.07
CA ASP A 167 -6.16 38.86 -1.53
C ASP A 167 -4.71 38.96 -2.00
N LYS A 168 -4.31 38.04 -2.88
CA LYS A 168 -2.94 37.93 -3.45
C LYS A 168 -1.81 37.74 -2.42
N ILE A 169 -2.12 37.42 -1.17
CA ILE A 169 -1.12 37.15 -0.11
C ILE A 169 -1.31 35.71 0.39
N ALA A 170 -0.22 34.94 0.38
CA ALA A 170 -0.21 33.59 0.93
C ALA A 170 0.99 33.36 1.85
N ILE A 171 0.87 32.36 2.71
CA ILE A 171 1.95 31.85 3.55
C ILE A 171 2.32 30.42 3.14
N LEU A 172 3.61 30.13 3.13
CA LEU A 172 4.21 28.81 2.99
C LEU A 172 5.02 28.51 4.25
N PRO A 173 4.46 27.81 5.24
CA PRO A 173 5.21 27.38 6.41
C PRO A 173 6.16 26.24 6.03
N LEU A 174 7.44 26.35 6.38
CA LEU A 174 8.40 25.27 6.22
C LEU A 174 8.61 24.57 7.57
N ILE A 175 8.27 23.27 7.61
CA ILE A 175 8.38 22.44 8.81
C ILE A 175 9.39 21.32 8.55
N GLY A 176 10.25 21.04 9.53
CA GLY A 176 11.16 19.91 9.49
C GLY A 176 12.53 20.25 8.91
N LYS A 177 12.98 19.51 7.89
CA LYS A 177 14.26 19.71 7.22
C LYS A 177 14.04 20.32 5.83
N VAL A 178 14.99 21.13 5.39
CA VAL A 178 15.03 21.65 4.02
C VAL A 178 16.26 21.07 3.34
N ASP A 179 16.04 20.21 2.36
CA ASP A 179 17.05 19.54 1.54
C ASP A 179 16.73 19.69 0.04
N ALA A 180 17.49 19.00 -0.81
CA ALA A 180 17.31 19.04 -2.26
C ALA A 180 15.92 18.57 -2.68
N ASP A 181 15.46 17.44 -2.13
CA ASP A 181 14.13 16.87 -2.42
C ASP A 181 13.01 17.86 -2.07
N ARG A 182 13.14 18.56 -0.94
CA ARG A 182 12.16 19.58 -0.56
C ARG A 182 12.20 20.78 -1.50
N THR A 183 13.38 21.20 -1.95
CA THR A 183 13.53 22.29 -2.92
C THR A 183 12.89 21.93 -4.26
N ASP A 184 13.13 20.72 -4.75
CA ASP A 184 12.52 20.20 -5.98
C ASP A 184 11.00 20.12 -5.86
N HIS A 185 10.49 19.67 -4.71
CA HIS A 185 9.04 19.66 -4.45
C HIS A 185 8.44 21.07 -4.47
N LEU A 186 9.10 22.07 -3.86
CA LEU A 186 8.64 23.46 -3.91
C LEU A 186 8.58 24.00 -5.35
N LEU A 187 9.61 23.72 -6.14
CA LEU A 187 9.67 24.17 -7.54
C LEU A 187 8.59 23.50 -8.40
N ASN A 188 8.32 22.20 -8.19
CA ASN A 188 7.40 21.44 -9.03
C ASN A 188 5.92 21.53 -8.61
N HIS A 189 5.62 21.79 -7.33
CA HIS A 189 4.25 21.77 -6.82
C HIS A 189 3.77 23.11 -6.25
N VAL A 190 4.64 23.83 -5.52
CA VAL A 190 4.27 25.10 -4.87
C VAL A 190 4.27 26.25 -5.86
N VAL A 191 5.30 26.37 -6.70
CA VAL A 191 5.40 27.44 -7.71
C VAL A 191 4.19 27.45 -8.66
N PRO A 192 3.75 26.32 -9.27
CA PRO A 192 2.54 26.33 -10.10
C PRO A 192 1.29 26.74 -9.32
N ARG A 193 1.19 26.34 -8.04
CA ARG A 193 0.04 26.68 -7.20
C ARG A 193 -0.03 28.18 -6.91
N ILE A 194 1.11 28.82 -6.66
CA ILE A 194 1.24 30.28 -6.46
C ILE A 194 0.74 31.04 -7.69
N GLN A 195 1.11 30.60 -8.89
CA GLN A 195 0.61 31.20 -10.14
C GLN A 195 -0.89 30.99 -10.32
N GLN A 196 -1.40 29.78 -10.10
CA GLN A 196 -2.84 29.49 -10.22
C GLN A 196 -3.69 30.38 -9.30
N LEU A 197 -3.18 30.63 -8.08
CA LEU A 197 -3.84 31.46 -7.07
C LEU A 197 -3.59 32.96 -7.27
N GLN A 198 -2.80 33.35 -8.29
CA GLN A 198 -2.44 34.75 -8.60
C GLN A 198 -1.85 35.51 -7.39
N ILE A 199 -1.04 34.80 -6.59
CA ILE A 199 -0.38 35.37 -5.41
C ILE A 199 0.72 36.33 -5.86
N GLN A 200 0.72 37.54 -5.28
CA GLN A 200 1.75 38.57 -5.50
C GLN A 200 2.78 38.60 -4.37
N HIS A 201 2.36 38.31 -3.13
CA HIS A 201 3.23 38.27 -1.96
C HIS A 201 3.17 36.89 -1.31
N LEU A 202 4.32 36.22 -1.24
CA LEU A 202 4.46 34.92 -0.57
C LEU A 202 5.34 35.07 0.67
N ILE A 203 4.76 34.80 1.84
CA ILE A 203 5.48 34.74 3.11
C ILE A 203 6.00 33.32 3.30
N ILE A 204 7.31 33.14 3.37
CA ILE A 204 7.93 31.85 3.67
C ILE A 204 8.39 31.85 5.13
N ASP A 205 7.80 31.00 5.96
CA ASP A 205 8.09 30.95 7.39
C ASP A 205 9.02 29.80 7.76
N PHE A 206 10.20 30.14 8.31
CA PHE A 206 11.27 29.21 8.68
C PHE A 206 11.21 28.81 10.17
N SER A 207 10.19 29.25 10.90
CA SER A 207 10.07 29.02 12.35
C SER A 207 10.09 27.52 12.73
N GLY A 208 9.55 26.67 11.86
CA GLY A 208 9.43 25.21 12.01
C GLY A 208 10.66 24.39 11.63
N ILE A 209 11.77 25.02 11.21
CA ILE A 209 13.01 24.33 10.85
C ILE A 209 13.95 24.33 12.05
N MET A 210 14.38 23.13 12.47
CA MET A 210 15.17 22.93 13.69
C MET A 210 16.67 22.79 13.43
N ASN A 211 17.05 22.13 12.34
CA ASN A 211 18.45 21.84 12.00
C ASN A 211 18.82 22.60 10.72
N ILE A 212 19.68 23.60 10.84
CA ILE A 212 19.94 24.52 9.74
C ILE A 212 21.44 24.63 9.47
N ASN A 213 21.88 24.22 8.28
CA ASN A 213 23.25 24.33 7.77
C ASN A 213 23.34 25.43 6.69
N THR A 214 24.53 25.64 6.14
CA THR A 214 24.78 26.58 5.04
C THR A 214 24.04 26.22 3.75
N GLU A 215 23.67 24.95 3.55
CA GLU A 215 22.89 24.51 2.38
C GLU A 215 21.47 25.07 2.41
N VAL A 216 20.84 25.17 3.59
CA VAL A 216 19.52 25.82 3.73
C VAL A 216 19.54 27.27 3.27
N ALA A 217 20.61 28.01 3.56
CA ALA A 217 20.73 29.40 3.10
C ALA A 217 20.78 29.49 1.57
N MET A 218 21.46 28.54 0.90
CA MET A 218 21.46 28.44 -0.56
C MET A 218 20.07 28.09 -1.10
N TYR A 219 19.33 27.20 -0.45
CA TYR A 219 17.95 26.88 -0.84
C TYR A 219 17.04 28.11 -0.74
N ILE A 220 17.14 28.91 0.34
CA ILE A 220 16.38 30.16 0.48
C ILE A 220 16.65 31.10 -0.70
N PHE A 221 17.92 31.28 -1.05
CA PHE A 221 18.31 32.17 -2.14
C PHE A 221 17.82 31.67 -3.50
N ASN A 222 17.92 30.37 -3.76
CA ASN A 222 17.44 29.76 -5.01
C ASN A 222 15.91 29.91 -5.14
N ILE A 223 15.17 29.62 -4.07
CA ILE A 223 13.71 29.76 -4.03
C ILE A 223 13.31 31.22 -4.25
N HIS A 224 13.94 32.15 -3.54
CA HIS A 224 13.74 33.59 -3.72
C HIS A 224 13.95 34.02 -5.18
N SER A 225 15.05 33.60 -5.78
CA SER A 225 15.41 33.94 -7.17
C SER A 225 14.36 33.45 -8.17
N VAL A 226 13.87 32.21 -7.99
CA VAL A 226 12.82 31.65 -8.86
C VAL A 226 11.52 32.45 -8.75
N PHE A 227 11.04 32.71 -7.52
CA PHE A 227 9.80 33.47 -7.33
C PHE A 227 9.91 34.92 -7.81
N GLN A 228 11.08 35.56 -7.61
CA GLN A 228 11.35 36.90 -8.10
C GLN A 228 11.27 36.97 -9.64
N LEU A 229 11.83 35.98 -10.35
CA LEU A 229 11.74 35.88 -11.81
C LEU A 229 10.29 35.67 -12.30
N LEU A 230 9.44 35.06 -11.48
CA LEU A 230 8.02 34.87 -11.75
C LEU A 230 7.14 36.07 -11.35
N GLY A 231 7.75 37.14 -10.82
CA GLY A 231 7.04 38.35 -10.40
C GLY A 231 6.28 38.21 -9.08
N THR A 232 6.62 37.23 -8.25
CA THR A 232 6.10 37.08 -6.89
C THR A 232 7.12 37.64 -5.89
N GLU A 233 6.70 38.58 -5.05
CA GLU A 233 7.54 39.11 -3.99
C GLU A 233 7.58 38.13 -2.81
N ILE A 234 8.79 37.78 -2.37
CA ILE A 234 9.01 36.87 -1.26
C ILE A 234 9.35 37.66 0.00
N LEU A 235 8.64 37.35 1.08
CA LEU A 235 8.93 37.83 2.43
C LEU A 235 9.34 36.63 3.28
N VAL A 236 10.46 36.73 4.00
CA VAL A 236 10.98 35.63 4.81
C VAL A 236 10.76 35.92 6.29
N THR A 237 10.26 34.94 7.04
CA THR A 237 10.03 35.06 8.50
C THR A 237 10.62 33.89 9.27
N GLY A 238 10.73 34.04 10.60
CA GLY A 238 11.09 32.92 11.48
C GLY A 238 12.57 32.51 11.41
N ILE A 239 13.44 33.36 10.84
CA ILE A 239 14.90 33.15 10.88
C ILE A 239 15.38 33.31 12.32
N ARG A 240 15.94 32.24 12.89
CA ARG A 240 16.55 32.25 14.23
C ARG A 240 17.91 32.96 14.23
N PRO A 241 18.34 33.58 15.34
CA PRO A 241 19.62 34.31 15.42
C PRO A 241 20.85 33.50 14.96
N GLU A 242 20.86 32.19 15.26
CA GLU A 242 21.95 31.29 14.88
C GLU A 242 22.04 31.13 13.36
N LEU A 243 20.90 31.08 12.66
CA LEU A 243 20.84 31.01 11.20
C LEU A 243 21.33 32.31 10.58
N ALA A 244 20.88 33.45 11.10
CA ALA A 244 21.33 34.76 10.61
C ALA A 244 22.86 34.89 10.70
N SER A 245 23.46 34.43 11.80
CA SER A 245 24.93 34.45 11.97
C SER A 245 25.64 33.53 10.98
N ARG A 246 25.11 32.33 10.70
CA ARG A 246 25.68 31.40 9.71
C ARG A 246 25.58 31.92 8.28
N ILE A 247 24.47 32.56 7.91
CA ILE A 247 24.29 33.19 6.60
C ILE A 247 25.36 34.26 6.37
N VAL A 248 25.57 35.12 7.37
CA VAL A 248 26.58 36.18 7.31
C VAL A 248 27.99 35.58 7.23
N GLN A 249 28.31 34.55 8.02
CA GLN A 249 29.61 33.86 7.97
C GLN A 249 29.87 33.17 6.63
N ALA A 250 28.84 32.63 5.99
CA ALA A 250 28.92 32.00 4.67
C ALA A 250 29.10 33.02 3.53
N GLY A 251 28.98 34.32 3.80
CA GLY A 251 29.11 35.37 2.79
C GLY A 251 27.94 35.44 1.80
N ILE A 252 26.78 34.89 2.17
CA ILE A 252 25.59 34.92 1.30
C ILE A 252 24.89 36.27 1.48
N ASP A 253 24.71 37.00 0.38
CA ASP A 253 24.07 38.31 0.39
C ASP A 253 22.54 38.21 0.45
N PHE A 254 22.00 38.39 1.66
CA PHE A 254 20.56 38.42 1.94
C PHE A 254 19.98 39.84 1.90
N THR A 255 20.74 40.87 1.53
CA THR A 255 20.25 42.27 1.53
C THR A 255 19.11 42.51 0.55
N THR A 256 18.99 41.66 -0.46
CA THR A 256 17.93 41.69 -1.48
C THR A 256 16.63 41.04 -1.02
N ILE A 257 16.65 40.29 0.09
CA ILE A 257 15.50 39.53 0.60
C ILE A 257 14.88 40.30 1.77
N LYS A 258 13.57 40.56 1.71
CA LYS A 258 12.84 41.18 2.84
C LYS A 258 12.65 40.16 3.96
N VAL A 259 13.27 40.40 5.11
CA VAL A 259 13.20 39.51 6.29
C VAL A 259 12.48 40.21 7.45
N PHE A 260 11.57 39.49 8.11
CA PHE A 260 10.85 39.96 9.30
C PHE A 260 10.95 38.94 10.45
N GLY A 261 10.78 39.41 11.69
CA GLY A 261 10.88 38.55 12.86
C GLY A 261 9.74 37.52 12.96
N ASN A 262 8.57 37.81 12.39
CA ASN A 262 7.41 36.93 12.38
C ASN A 262 6.44 37.28 11.24
N VAL A 263 5.49 36.38 10.98
CA VAL A 263 4.45 36.51 9.95
C VAL A 263 3.64 37.80 10.13
N LYS A 264 3.30 38.18 11.36
CA LYS A 264 2.52 39.40 11.63
C LYS A 264 3.23 40.65 11.12
N GLN A 265 4.52 40.79 11.43
CA GLN A 265 5.33 41.91 10.94
C GLN A 265 5.44 41.93 9.41
N ALA A 266 5.56 40.76 8.77
CA ALA A 266 5.59 40.69 7.31
C ALA A 266 4.28 41.22 6.71
N ILE A 267 3.12 40.80 7.21
CA ILE A 267 1.80 41.25 6.75
C ILE A 267 1.65 42.77 6.90
N GLU A 268 2.06 43.33 8.05
CA GLU A 268 1.97 44.77 8.33
C GLU A 268 2.83 45.64 7.39
N ASN A 269 3.78 45.04 6.65
CA ASN A 269 4.70 45.74 5.75
C ASN A 269 4.45 45.45 4.26
N ILE A 270 3.38 44.71 3.92
CA ILE A 270 2.92 44.54 2.54
C ILE A 270 2.06 45.77 2.17
N GLN A 271 2.33 46.37 1.00
CA GLN A 271 1.66 47.58 0.51
C GLN A 271 0.51 47.26 -0.44
#